data_AF-A0A5R9DSW2-F1
#
_entry.id   AF-A0A5R9DSW2-F1
#
_cell.length_a   1.000
_cell.length_b   1.000
_cell.length_c   1.000
_cell.angle_alpha   90.00
_cell.angle_beta   90.00
_cell.angle_gamma   90.00
#
_symmetry.space_group_name_H-M   'P 1'
#
loop_
_entity.id
_entity.type
_entity.pdbx_description
1 polymer ?
#
loop_
_entity_poly.entity_id
_entity_poly.type
_entity_poly.pdbx_seq_one_letter_code
_entity_poly.pdbx_strand_id
1 'polypeptide(L)'
;MRMWKYSFRPLTYSPFFSGRSYKFQVNITMEVTGMATVQSLLKVAQSYIGVSEGTNTFNNLIAAYNSIRPIPMGYQVKLTDDWCDVFVTVVSDQAGMSDLIGRECGVQRHINIFKAKGIWLGRQFPKAGDIITFDWDGNGWADHIGFVESVENNQVTTIEGNSQAKVKRNTFQWNDKRIMGYARPKYQVVGEVKKTIDELVQEVIAGKWGVGQARMAQLAATGYDYNLVQSKVNQVLVNKSQTPTVVVSESALIYQGAQLSKAHLDKLLALSKQYQILPSLLIVMLHFEGVWGQSNVAKLDHNWGGMTWSVNYIGNPDIKKAKGSPRPKSEGGYYLRYASEEDFFEDWVYLLRPGGIYKVSGQRNFKEAVKGLFQVGGSKYDYAALGYTKYLERMKARRVGIDKANPGGLKKLDANWFAGSEGNEKVIVSTDATTWQTGERIATWVKGKAFDVFETKEVMQKAFLLADNGTVLGWLLESDVLSA
;
A
#
# COMPACT_ATOMS: atom_id res chain seq x y z
N MET A 1 -36.20 57.68 32.67
CA MET A 1 -34.85 58.25 32.91
C MET A 1 -34.01 57.23 33.68
N ARG A 2 -32.69 57.42 33.84
CA ARG A 2 -31.72 56.39 34.27
C ARG A 2 -31.83 55.91 35.75
N MET A 3 -31.35 54.67 35.97
CA MET A 3 -30.58 54.14 37.13
C MET A 3 -31.26 53.69 38.45
N TRP A 4 -30.48 52.84 39.17
CA TRP A 4 -30.54 52.34 40.58
C TRP A 4 -31.23 50.97 40.84
N LYS A 5 -30.78 50.08 41.77
CA LYS A 5 -29.44 49.71 42.33
C LYS A 5 -29.58 48.51 43.32
N TYR A 6 -28.52 47.69 43.54
CA TYR A 6 -28.33 46.68 44.63
C TYR A 6 -29.32 45.46 44.68
N SER A 7 -29.09 44.31 45.36
CA SER A 7 -27.90 43.52 45.78
C SER A 7 -28.32 42.12 46.32
N PHE A 8 -27.35 41.24 46.65
CA PHE A 8 -27.35 40.13 47.67
C PHE A 8 -26.88 38.72 47.24
N ARG A 9 -26.31 38.00 48.21
CA ARG A 9 -25.78 36.61 48.31
C ARG A 9 -26.19 36.07 49.71
N PRO A 10 -25.90 34.82 50.12
CA PRO A 10 -26.07 33.48 49.52
C PRO A 10 -26.81 32.54 50.54
N LEU A 11 -26.40 31.24 50.67
CA LEU A 11 -26.83 30.15 51.63
C LEU A 11 -27.84 29.12 51.02
N THR A 12 -27.85 27.80 51.29
CA THR A 12 -26.83 26.81 51.82
C THR A 12 -27.22 25.33 51.53
N TYR A 13 -26.25 24.42 51.76
CA TYR A 13 -26.40 23.01 52.22
C TYR A 13 -26.61 21.82 51.24
N SER A 14 -25.99 20.70 51.64
CA SER A 14 -25.91 19.32 51.12
C SER A 14 -25.57 18.43 52.36
N PRO A 15 -25.66 17.07 52.42
CA PRO A 15 -26.00 16.05 51.40
C PRO A 15 -27.09 15.05 51.86
N PHE A 16 -27.39 14.01 51.06
CA PHE A 16 -27.67 12.64 51.54
C PHE A 16 -27.48 11.60 50.42
N PHE A 17 -26.96 10.41 50.75
CA PHE A 17 -26.69 9.31 49.80
C PHE A 17 -27.67 8.13 49.99
N SER A 18 -28.19 7.57 48.90
CA SER A 18 -28.50 6.14 48.77
C SER A 18 -28.54 5.74 47.28
N GLY A 19 -27.93 4.59 46.93
CA GLY A 19 -27.94 4.05 45.55
C GLY A 19 -29.21 3.26 45.24
N ARG A 20 -29.41 2.67 44.05
CA ARG A 20 -28.56 2.46 42.86
C ARG A 20 -29.47 2.34 41.62
N SER A 21 -29.06 2.88 40.46
CA SER A 21 -29.08 2.16 39.17
C SER A 21 -28.52 3.00 38.01
N TYR A 22 -27.56 2.41 37.29
CA TYR A 22 -27.05 2.70 35.93
C TYR A 22 -27.04 4.15 35.39
N LYS A 23 -25.90 4.82 35.56
CA LYS A 23 -25.52 5.98 34.73
C LYS A 23 -24.91 5.52 33.41
N PHE A 24 -25.48 5.98 32.30
CA PHE A 24 -24.72 6.39 31.12
C PHE A 24 -25.35 7.67 30.55
N GLN A 25 -24.84 8.82 30.99
CA GLN A 25 -25.03 10.10 30.31
C GLN A 25 -23.65 10.72 30.11
N VAL A 26 -23.25 10.83 28.85
CA VAL A 26 -22.13 11.67 28.42
C VAL A 26 -22.74 12.87 27.73
N ASN A 27 -22.94 13.95 28.50
CA ASN A 27 -23.23 15.26 27.93
C ASN A 27 -21.90 15.88 27.50
N ILE A 28 -21.64 15.91 26.19
CA ILE A 28 -20.63 16.80 25.61
C ILE A 28 -21.38 17.80 24.74
N THR A 29 -21.49 19.02 25.24
CA THR A 29 -21.74 20.20 24.41
C THR A 29 -20.57 20.36 23.45
N MET A 30 -20.79 20.10 22.16
CA MET A 30 -19.84 20.45 21.10
C MET A 30 -20.10 21.89 20.65
N GLU A 31 -19.15 22.78 20.91
CA GLU A 31 -19.08 24.06 20.22
C GLU A 31 -18.76 23.83 18.74
N VAL A 32 -19.54 24.45 17.86
CA VAL A 32 -19.42 24.26 16.41
C VAL A 32 -18.42 25.25 15.84
N THR A 33 -17.18 24.80 15.66
CA THR A 33 -16.22 25.38 14.70
C THR A 33 -15.88 24.31 13.65
N GLY A 34 -16.85 24.03 12.77
CA GLY A 34 -16.77 22.95 11.79
C GLY A 34 -15.76 23.24 10.68
N MET A 35 -14.67 22.46 10.61
CA MET A 35 -13.72 22.49 9.51
C MET A 35 -14.27 21.75 8.29
N ALA A 36 -14.11 22.31 7.10
CA ALA A 36 -14.58 21.71 5.85
C ALA A 36 -13.65 20.56 5.36
N THR A 37 -13.70 19.39 6.02
CA THR A 37 -12.89 18.19 5.72
C THR A 37 -13.64 17.09 4.95
N VAL A 38 -12.90 16.26 4.19
CA VAL A 38 -13.43 15.04 3.53
C VAL A 38 -14.15 14.11 4.51
N GLN A 39 -13.61 13.92 5.72
CA GLN A 39 -14.16 12.98 6.69
C GLN A 39 -15.52 13.44 7.24
N SER A 40 -15.73 14.75 7.43
CA SER A 40 -17.05 15.29 7.79
C SER A 40 -18.07 15.09 6.68
N LEU A 41 -17.69 15.32 5.41
CA LEU A 41 -18.58 15.11 4.27
C LEU A 41 -19.00 13.64 4.15
N LEU A 42 -18.03 12.72 4.13
CA LEU A 42 -18.31 11.29 3.99
C LEU A 42 -19.09 10.74 5.18
N LYS A 43 -18.88 11.26 6.40
CA LYS A 43 -19.69 10.87 7.57
C LYS A 43 -21.16 11.29 7.42
N VAL A 44 -21.43 12.46 6.84
CA VAL A 44 -22.80 12.88 6.51
C VAL A 44 -23.36 12.00 5.38
N ALA A 45 -22.63 11.78 4.29
CA ALA A 45 -23.07 10.89 3.21
C ALA A 45 -23.41 9.46 3.70
N GLN A 46 -22.57 8.92 4.59
CA GLN A 46 -22.72 7.58 5.18
C GLN A 46 -23.97 7.47 6.07
N SER A 47 -24.38 8.54 6.77
CA SER A 47 -25.55 8.50 7.66
C SER A 47 -26.88 8.34 6.89
N TYR A 48 -26.88 8.64 5.60
CA TYR A 48 -28.01 8.47 4.71
C TYR A 48 -28.11 7.07 4.08
N ILE A 49 -27.12 6.19 4.20
CA ILE A 49 -27.12 4.88 3.53
C ILE A 49 -28.35 4.05 3.95
N GLY A 50 -29.11 3.56 2.97
CA GLY A 50 -30.37 2.83 3.17
C GLY A 50 -31.62 3.71 3.15
N VAL A 51 -31.49 5.04 3.23
CA VAL A 51 -32.62 5.96 3.03
C VAL A 51 -33.20 5.76 1.64
N SER A 52 -34.46 5.35 1.60
CA SER A 52 -35.21 5.09 0.36
C SER A 52 -36.25 6.19 0.14
N GLU A 53 -36.67 6.36 -1.11
CA GLU A 53 -37.76 7.25 -1.50
C GLU A 53 -39.05 6.95 -0.69
N GLY A 54 -39.86 7.98 -0.44
CA GLY A 54 -41.06 7.88 0.40
C GLY A 54 -40.82 7.75 1.91
N THR A 55 -39.59 7.54 2.39
CA THR A 55 -39.28 7.57 3.83
C THR A 55 -39.30 9.00 4.39
N ASN A 56 -39.56 9.15 5.69
CA ASN A 56 -39.49 10.46 6.36
C ASN A 56 -38.12 11.14 6.21
N THR A 57 -37.03 10.36 6.22
CA THR A 57 -35.67 10.88 6.02
C THR A 57 -35.46 11.41 4.60
N PHE A 58 -36.05 10.77 3.59
CA PHE A 58 -36.09 11.28 2.21
C PHE A 58 -36.91 12.57 2.12
N ASN A 59 -38.12 12.60 2.69
CA ASN A 59 -38.96 13.81 2.69
C ASN A 59 -38.22 15.01 3.35
N ASN A 60 -37.51 14.75 4.45
CA ASN A 60 -36.69 15.74 5.14
C ASN A 60 -35.47 16.20 4.31
N LEU A 61 -34.87 15.34 3.49
CA LEU A 61 -33.79 15.71 2.57
C LEU A 61 -34.30 16.69 1.50
N ILE A 62 -35.43 16.40 0.87
CA ILE A 62 -36.04 17.29 -0.13
C ILE A 62 -36.47 18.62 0.52
N ALA A 63 -37.04 18.58 1.73
CA ALA A 63 -37.38 19.78 2.49
C ALA A 63 -36.14 20.62 2.85
N ALA A 64 -35.03 19.98 3.23
CA ALA A 64 -33.78 20.67 3.56
C ALA A 64 -33.23 21.44 2.34
N TYR A 65 -33.16 20.80 1.17
CA TYR A 65 -32.74 21.47 -0.07
C TYR A 65 -33.57 22.75 -0.34
N ASN A 66 -34.90 22.59 -0.25
CA ASN A 66 -35.89 23.63 -0.50
C ASN A 66 -35.96 24.72 0.58
N SER A 67 -35.29 24.56 1.72
CA SER A 67 -35.33 25.52 2.83
C SER A 67 -34.35 26.69 2.66
N ILE A 68 -33.19 26.45 2.06
CA ILE A 68 -32.10 27.44 1.93
C ILE A 68 -32.34 28.36 0.72
N ARG A 69 -31.99 29.65 0.86
CA ARG A 69 -32.14 30.67 -0.19
C ARG A 69 -30.78 31.27 -0.60
N PRO A 70 -30.59 31.65 -1.88
CA PRO A 70 -31.49 31.41 -3.00
C PRO A 70 -31.59 29.91 -3.33
N ILE A 71 -32.76 29.47 -3.82
CA ILE A 71 -32.88 28.12 -4.41
C ILE A 71 -32.21 28.18 -5.79
N PRO A 72 -31.35 27.23 -6.16
CA PRO A 72 -30.79 27.13 -7.51
C PRO A 72 -31.88 27.20 -8.58
N MET A 73 -31.69 28.06 -9.57
CA MET A 73 -32.68 28.37 -10.63
C MET A 73 -34.08 28.81 -10.14
N GLY A 74 -34.27 29.07 -8.85
CA GLY A 74 -35.60 29.28 -8.24
C GLY A 74 -36.49 28.04 -8.19
N TYR A 75 -35.98 26.85 -8.52
CA TYR A 75 -36.78 25.63 -8.69
C TYR A 75 -36.95 24.86 -7.38
N GLN A 76 -38.18 24.84 -6.84
CA GLN A 76 -38.52 24.03 -5.68
C GLN A 76 -38.69 22.56 -6.10
N VAL A 77 -37.78 21.70 -5.62
CA VAL A 77 -37.74 20.26 -5.91
C VAL A 77 -38.94 19.55 -5.29
N LYS A 78 -39.55 18.63 -6.04
CA LYS A 78 -40.69 17.81 -5.60
C LYS A 78 -40.22 16.45 -5.09
N LEU A 79 -41.09 15.77 -4.35
CA LEU A 79 -40.85 14.40 -3.86
C LEU A 79 -40.79 13.35 -5.00
N THR A 80 -41.17 13.73 -6.23
CA THR A 80 -41.20 12.88 -7.43
C THR A 80 -40.07 13.20 -8.42
N ASP A 81 -39.20 14.16 -8.10
CA ASP A 81 -38.10 14.55 -8.98
C ASP A 81 -36.84 13.70 -8.67
N ASP A 82 -36.00 13.47 -9.68
CA ASP A 82 -34.72 12.77 -9.48
C ASP A 82 -33.81 13.55 -8.51
N TRP A 83 -33.34 12.87 -7.48
CA TRP A 83 -32.77 13.53 -6.28
C TRP A 83 -31.29 13.21 -6.03
N CYS A 84 -30.57 12.68 -7.01
CA CYS A 84 -29.13 12.36 -6.87
C CYS A 84 -28.27 13.61 -6.57
N ASP A 85 -28.50 14.70 -7.30
CA ASP A 85 -27.79 15.97 -7.10
C ASP A 85 -28.32 16.75 -5.89
N VAL A 86 -29.62 16.60 -5.61
CA VAL A 86 -30.25 17.11 -4.39
C VAL A 86 -29.59 16.50 -3.15
N PHE A 87 -29.29 15.20 -3.17
CA PHE A 87 -28.51 14.52 -2.14
C PHE A 87 -27.10 15.09 -2.00
N VAL A 88 -26.36 15.29 -3.11
CA VAL A 88 -25.01 15.87 -3.09
C VAL A 88 -25.01 17.30 -2.52
N THR A 89 -25.99 18.12 -2.90
CA THR A 89 -26.17 19.46 -2.35
C THR A 89 -26.53 19.43 -0.86
N VAL A 90 -27.51 18.62 -0.43
CA VAL A 90 -27.95 18.57 0.98
C VAL A 90 -26.87 18.01 1.92
N VAL A 91 -26.13 16.98 1.49
CA VAL A 91 -24.99 16.46 2.24
C VAL A 91 -23.91 17.54 2.40
N SER A 92 -23.68 18.34 1.36
CA SER A 92 -22.70 19.44 1.39
C SER A 92 -23.19 20.64 2.22
N ASP A 93 -24.49 20.96 2.17
CA ASP A 93 -25.14 21.95 3.04
C ASP A 93 -24.98 21.56 4.52
N GLN A 94 -25.27 20.31 4.87
CA GLN A 94 -25.13 19.79 6.24
C GLN A 94 -23.68 19.68 6.71
N ALA A 95 -22.75 19.43 5.79
CA ALA A 95 -21.32 19.39 6.09
C ALA A 95 -20.67 20.78 6.17
N GLY A 96 -21.39 21.86 5.82
CA GLY A 96 -20.86 23.23 5.78
C GLY A 96 -19.93 23.50 4.60
N MET A 97 -20.19 22.88 3.44
CA MET A 97 -19.28 22.81 2.29
C MET A 97 -19.88 23.31 0.97
N SER A 98 -21.08 23.87 0.98
CA SER A 98 -21.76 24.40 -0.23
C SER A 98 -20.92 25.44 -0.97
N ASP A 99 -20.09 26.22 -0.27
CA ASP A 99 -19.16 27.16 -0.89
C ASP A 99 -18.07 26.47 -1.73
N LEU A 100 -17.69 25.24 -1.39
CA LEU A 100 -16.66 24.49 -2.11
C LEU A 100 -17.17 23.91 -3.44
N ILE A 101 -18.45 23.54 -3.52
CA ILE A 101 -19.01 22.79 -4.65
C ILE A 101 -20.08 23.57 -5.41
N GLY A 102 -20.90 24.36 -4.71
CA GLY A 102 -22.12 24.98 -5.20
C GLY A 102 -23.35 24.45 -4.46
N ARG A 103 -24.52 24.84 -4.96
CA ARG A 103 -25.82 24.21 -4.68
C ARG A 103 -26.55 24.06 -6.01
N GLU A 104 -27.07 22.88 -6.30
CA GLU A 104 -27.79 22.57 -7.54
C GLU A 104 -28.61 21.27 -7.38
N CYS A 105 -29.61 21.07 -8.23
CA CYS A 105 -30.40 19.84 -8.33
C CYS A 105 -30.35 19.17 -9.71
N GLY A 106 -29.61 19.74 -10.67
CA GLY A 106 -29.41 19.19 -12.00
C GLY A 106 -27.93 18.97 -12.30
N VAL A 107 -27.51 17.70 -12.39
CA VAL A 107 -26.11 17.26 -12.49
C VAL A 107 -25.29 18.06 -13.51
N GLN A 108 -25.80 18.22 -14.74
CA GLN A 108 -25.07 18.93 -15.79
C GLN A 108 -24.82 20.42 -15.45
N ARG A 109 -25.72 21.07 -14.70
CA ARG A 109 -25.50 22.43 -14.20
C ARG A 109 -24.49 22.43 -13.06
N HIS A 110 -24.50 21.44 -12.17
CA HIS A 110 -23.53 21.33 -11.09
C HIS A 110 -22.10 21.14 -11.64
N ILE A 111 -21.94 20.34 -12.71
CA ILE A 111 -20.67 20.23 -13.45
C ILE A 111 -20.20 21.58 -14.00
N ASN A 112 -21.10 22.44 -14.47
CA ASN A 112 -20.73 23.78 -14.93
C ASN A 112 -20.27 24.67 -13.77
N ILE A 113 -20.86 24.52 -12.57
CA ILE A 113 -20.36 25.16 -11.34
C ILE A 113 -18.98 24.60 -10.95
N PHE A 114 -18.76 23.29 -11.04
CA PHE A 114 -17.46 22.65 -10.77
C PHE A 114 -16.36 23.14 -11.72
N LYS A 115 -16.70 23.34 -13.00
CA LYS A 115 -15.81 23.96 -14.01
C LYS A 115 -15.52 25.42 -13.64
N ALA A 116 -16.54 26.21 -13.33
CA ALA A 116 -16.38 27.62 -12.94
C ALA A 116 -15.55 27.82 -11.65
N LYS A 117 -15.67 26.92 -10.67
CA LYS A 117 -14.86 26.90 -9.44
C LYS A 117 -13.43 26.34 -9.64
N GLY A 118 -13.11 25.84 -10.84
CA GLY A 118 -11.83 25.21 -11.15
C GLY A 118 -11.55 23.97 -10.31
N ILE A 119 -12.58 23.13 -10.09
CA ILE A 119 -12.49 21.85 -9.36
C ILE A 119 -12.84 20.64 -10.22
N TRP A 120 -13.42 20.84 -11.41
CA TRP A 120 -13.66 19.77 -12.37
C TRP A 120 -12.33 19.22 -12.94
N LEU A 121 -12.11 17.92 -12.75
CA LEU A 121 -10.91 17.20 -13.23
C LEU A 121 -11.14 16.47 -14.56
N GLY A 122 -12.40 16.14 -14.88
CA GLY A 122 -12.71 15.17 -15.94
C GLY A 122 -12.30 13.75 -15.51
N ARG A 123 -11.89 12.91 -16.46
CA ARG A 123 -11.54 11.50 -16.24
C ARG A 123 -10.10 11.32 -15.71
N GLN A 124 -9.79 11.96 -14.58
CA GLN A 124 -8.55 11.75 -13.84
C GLN A 124 -8.73 10.73 -12.71
N PHE A 125 -7.62 10.20 -12.17
CA PHE A 125 -7.68 9.23 -11.09
C PHE A 125 -8.30 9.86 -9.81
N PRO A 126 -9.39 9.28 -9.27
CA PRO A 126 -10.13 9.86 -8.16
C PRO A 126 -9.46 9.66 -6.80
N LYS A 127 -10.01 10.34 -5.79
CA LYS A 127 -9.70 10.18 -4.36
C LYS A 127 -10.99 10.18 -3.54
N ALA A 128 -10.94 9.68 -2.32
CA ALA A 128 -12.01 9.82 -1.34
C ALA A 128 -12.38 11.31 -1.16
N GLY A 129 -13.68 11.63 -1.17
CA GLY A 129 -14.18 12.99 -1.14
C GLY A 129 -14.24 13.69 -2.51
N ASP A 130 -13.79 13.08 -3.60
CA ASP A 130 -14.16 13.59 -4.93
C ASP A 130 -15.66 13.38 -5.18
N ILE A 131 -16.25 14.23 -6.01
CA ILE A 131 -17.59 14.04 -6.57
C ILE A 131 -17.43 13.28 -7.89
N ILE A 132 -18.17 12.19 -8.07
CA ILE A 132 -18.21 11.39 -9.30
C ILE A 132 -19.49 11.73 -10.07
N THR A 133 -19.39 11.77 -11.39
CA THR A 133 -20.53 12.00 -12.30
C THR A 133 -20.57 10.97 -13.42
N PHE A 134 -21.77 10.64 -13.88
CA PHE A 134 -22.01 9.63 -14.91
C PHE A 134 -22.77 10.19 -16.10
N ASP A 135 -22.47 9.63 -17.26
CA ASP A 135 -23.12 9.79 -18.55
C ASP A 135 -23.35 8.34 -19.02
N TRP A 136 -24.57 7.84 -18.82
CA TRP A 136 -24.89 6.42 -18.92
C TRP A 136 -25.13 5.97 -20.36
N ASP A 137 -25.69 6.84 -21.21
CA ASP A 137 -25.96 6.57 -22.62
C ASP A 137 -24.82 7.04 -23.56
N GLY A 138 -23.90 7.88 -23.07
CA GLY A 138 -22.75 8.40 -23.80
C GLY A 138 -23.07 9.62 -24.67
N ASN A 139 -24.18 10.32 -24.41
CA ASN A 139 -24.63 11.45 -25.23
C ASN A 139 -23.87 12.77 -24.94
N GLY A 140 -23.01 12.81 -23.91
CA GLY A 140 -22.24 13.99 -23.52
C GLY A 140 -22.95 14.90 -22.49
N TRP A 141 -24.07 14.46 -21.93
CA TRP A 141 -24.81 15.08 -20.83
C TRP A 141 -24.77 14.17 -19.59
N ALA A 142 -24.60 14.77 -18.40
CA ALA A 142 -24.52 13.99 -17.17
C ALA A 142 -25.91 13.66 -16.59
N ASP A 143 -26.15 12.37 -16.35
CA ASP A 143 -27.39 11.82 -15.78
C ASP A 143 -27.35 11.72 -14.26
N HIS A 144 -26.18 11.45 -13.68
CA HIS A 144 -26.06 11.02 -12.28
C HIS A 144 -24.81 11.53 -11.58
N ILE A 145 -24.88 11.60 -10.25
CA ILE A 145 -23.84 12.16 -9.39
C ILE A 145 -23.83 11.50 -8.01
N GLY A 146 -22.65 11.42 -7.41
CA GLY A 146 -22.46 10.94 -6.04
C GLY A 146 -21.09 11.33 -5.48
N PHE A 147 -20.79 10.82 -4.29
CA PHE A 147 -19.47 11.00 -3.67
C PHE A 147 -18.61 9.75 -3.84
N VAL A 148 -17.31 9.94 -4.05
CA VAL A 148 -16.31 8.87 -3.94
C VAL A 148 -16.01 8.65 -2.46
N GLU A 149 -16.32 7.46 -1.96
CA GLU A 149 -16.03 7.05 -0.58
C GLU A 149 -14.61 6.50 -0.45
N SER A 150 -14.20 5.61 -1.37
CA SER A 150 -12.85 5.04 -1.40
C SER A 150 -12.40 4.68 -2.82
N VAL A 151 -11.09 4.47 -3.00
CA VAL A 151 -10.48 4.03 -4.25
C VAL A 151 -9.44 2.96 -3.94
N GLU A 152 -9.68 1.72 -4.36
CA GLU A 152 -8.89 0.55 -4.03
C GLU A 152 -8.79 -0.39 -5.25
N ASN A 153 -7.59 -0.89 -5.58
CA ASN A 153 -7.38 -1.84 -6.68
C ASN A 153 -8.02 -1.40 -8.02
N ASN A 154 -7.83 -0.13 -8.40
CA ASN A 154 -8.45 0.52 -9.57
C ASN A 154 -10.00 0.58 -9.56
N GLN A 155 -10.64 0.19 -8.46
CA GLN A 155 -12.08 0.35 -8.27
C GLN A 155 -12.38 1.58 -7.42
N VAL A 156 -13.45 2.29 -7.78
CA VAL A 156 -14.01 3.40 -7.01
C VAL A 156 -15.28 2.91 -6.32
N THR A 157 -15.36 3.08 -5.00
CA THR A 157 -16.59 2.86 -4.23
C THR A 157 -17.25 4.20 -3.97
N THR A 158 -18.55 4.28 -4.20
CA THR A 158 -19.31 5.54 -4.18
C THR A 158 -20.39 5.53 -3.11
N ILE A 159 -20.92 6.70 -2.76
CA ILE A 159 -22.21 6.86 -2.08
C ILE A 159 -23.08 7.76 -2.96
N GLU A 160 -24.19 7.20 -3.44
CA GLU A 160 -25.07 7.83 -4.44
C GLU A 160 -26.51 7.86 -3.92
N GLY A 161 -27.13 9.04 -3.99
CA GLY A 161 -28.58 9.20 -3.79
C GLY A 161 -29.36 8.84 -5.05
N ASN A 162 -30.63 8.48 -4.88
CA ASN A 162 -31.51 8.00 -5.96
C ASN A 162 -30.99 6.78 -6.76
N SER A 163 -30.03 6.02 -6.24
CA SER A 163 -29.46 4.88 -6.95
C SER A 163 -30.34 3.64 -6.76
N GLN A 164 -31.32 3.45 -7.65
CA GLN A 164 -32.51 2.59 -7.46
C GLN A 164 -33.39 3.08 -6.30
N ALA A 165 -33.83 4.35 -6.38
CA ALA A 165 -34.73 5.00 -5.42
C ALA A 165 -34.25 4.96 -3.95
N LYS A 166 -32.93 4.88 -3.72
CA LYS A 166 -32.32 4.88 -2.38
C LYS A 166 -30.90 5.43 -2.38
N VAL A 167 -30.39 5.78 -1.20
CA VAL A 167 -28.96 6.01 -0.99
C VAL A 167 -28.27 4.66 -0.78
N LYS A 168 -27.28 4.33 -1.62
CA LYS A 168 -26.49 3.10 -1.46
C LYS A 168 -25.04 3.29 -1.91
N ARG A 169 -24.24 2.26 -1.66
CA ARG A 169 -22.91 2.12 -2.25
C ARG A 169 -22.97 1.39 -3.59
N ASN A 170 -22.18 1.86 -4.55
CA ASN A 170 -21.86 1.14 -5.78
C ASN A 170 -20.34 1.04 -5.94
N THR A 171 -19.90 0.15 -6.83
CA THR A 171 -18.48 -0.02 -7.17
C THR A 171 -18.32 -0.07 -8.68
N PHE A 172 -17.36 0.69 -9.20
CA PHE A 172 -17.03 0.77 -10.62
C PHE A 172 -15.51 0.69 -10.81
N GLN A 173 -15.03 0.38 -12.01
CA GLN A 173 -13.65 0.71 -12.37
C GLN A 173 -13.51 2.24 -12.43
N TRP A 174 -12.41 2.81 -11.93
CA TRP A 174 -12.23 4.28 -11.89
C TRP A 174 -12.29 4.94 -13.29
N ASN A 175 -12.04 4.17 -14.33
CA ASN A 175 -12.07 4.59 -15.73
C ASN A 175 -13.24 3.98 -16.52
N ASP A 176 -14.29 3.48 -15.86
CA ASP A 176 -15.50 2.93 -16.52
C ASP A 176 -16.04 3.92 -17.58
N LYS A 177 -16.41 3.42 -18.76
CA LYS A 177 -16.84 4.28 -19.88
C LYS A 177 -18.00 5.21 -19.50
N ARG A 178 -18.89 4.80 -18.59
CA ARG A 178 -20.07 5.54 -18.12
C ARG A 178 -19.74 6.70 -17.16
N ILE A 179 -18.50 6.85 -16.72
CA ILE A 179 -18.07 7.93 -15.82
C ILE A 179 -17.73 9.16 -16.67
N MET A 180 -18.55 10.21 -16.59
CA MET A 180 -18.28 11.46 -17.31
C MET A 180 -17.01 12.14 -16.78
N GLY A 181 -16.83 12.10 -15.45
CA GLY A 181 -15.63 12.58 -14.80
C GLY A 181 -15.82 12.85 -13.31
N TYR A 182 -14.78 13.46 -12.74
CA TYR A 182 -14.69 13.78 -11.31
C TYR A 182 -14.55 15.28 -11.09
N ALA A 183 -15.02 15.75 -9.93
CA ALA A 183 -14.67 17.05 -9.36
C ALA A 183 -14.02 16.87 -7.98
N ARG A 184 -13.01 17.69 -7.67
CA ARG A 184 -12.27 17.65 -6.40
C ARG A 184 -12.45 18.96 -5.64
N PRO A 185 -13.41 19.04 -4.70
CA PRO A 185 -13.65 20.23 -3.91
C PRO A 185 -12.39 20.69 -3.17
N LYS A 186 -12.22 21.99 -3.02
CA LYS A 186 -11.06 22.61 -2.34
C LYS A 186 -11.26 22.59 -0.82
N TYR A 187 -11.33 21.39 -0.25
CA TYR A 187 -11.46 21.16 1.19
C TYR A 187 -10.43 22.01 1.96
N GLN A 188 -10.88 22.63 3.05
CA GLN A 188 -9.97 23.43 3.85
C GLN A 188 -8.97 22.49 4.51
N VAL A 189 -7.69 22.68 4.20
CA VAL A 189 -6.57 22.05 4.91
C VAL A 189 -6.31 22.78 6.24
N VAL A 190 -7.39 23.08 6.99
CA VAL A 190 -7.23 23.01 8.44
C VAL A 190 -6.95 21.54 8.69
N GLY A 191 -5.83 21.26 9.39
CA GLY A 191 -5.33 19.90 9.51
C GLY A 191 -6.47 18.94 9.84
N GLU A 192 -6.45 17.75 9.23
CA GLU A 192 -7.39 16.68 9.59
C GLU A 192 -7.57 16.63 11.12
N VAL A 193 -8.62 15.98 11.63
CA VAL A 193 -8.41 15.24 12.88
C VAL A 193 -7.40 14.16 12.52
N LYS A 194 -6.14 14.59 12.50
CA LYS A 194 -4.99 13.79 12.26
C LYS A 194 -5.05 12.83 13.41
N LYS A 195 -5.35 11.57 13.10
CA LYS A 195 -5.27 10.49 14.08
C LYS A 195 -3.99 10.76 14.84
N THR A 196 -4.10 10.90 16.16
CA THR A 196 -2.96 11.23 17.01
C THR A 196 -1.82 10.32 16.57
N ILE A 197 -0.56 10.80 16.62
CA ILE A 197 0.53 10.01 16.03
C ILE A 197 0.48 8.56 16.55
N ASP A 198 0.04 8.34 17.79
CA ASP A 198 -0.20 7.04 18.41
C ASP A 198 -1.38 6.21 17.82
N GLU A 199 -2.53 6.81 17.49
CA GLU A 199 -3.64 6.15 16.75
C GLU A 199 -3.22 5.80 15.32
N LEU A 200 -2.56 6.73 14.63
CA LEU A 200 -2.07 6.53 13.27
C LEU A 200 -0.99 5.43 13.24
N VAL A 201 -0.14 5.38 14.27
CA VAL A 201 0.81 4.30 14.50
C VAL A 201 0.11 2.95 14.63
N GLN A 202 -0.99 2.84 15.37
CA GLN A 202 -1.74 1.57 15.42
C GLN A 202 -2.27 1.15 14.05
N GLU A 203 -2.71 2.10 13.22
CA GLU A 203 -3.21 1.78 11.87
C GLU A 203 -2.12 1.47 10.86
N VAL A 204 -0.96 2.11 10.97
CA VAL A 204 0.24 1.79 10.18
C VAL A 204 0.77 0.39 10.58
N ILE A 205 0.74 0.06 11.87
CA ILE A 205 1.03 -1.30 12.38
C ILE A 205 -0.03 -2.31 11.88
N ALA A 206 -1.30 -1.92 11.80
CA ALA A 206 -2.39 -2.73 11.25
C ALA A 206 -2.44 -2.75 9.70
N GLY A 207 -1.43 -2.21 9.01
CA GLY A 207 -1.29 -2.30 7.56
C GLY A 207 -2.22 -1.42 6.72
N LYS A 208 -3.05 -0.57 7.33
CA LYS A 208 -4.07 0.24 6.62
C LYS A 208 -3.50 1.34 5.70
N TRP A 209 -2.22 1.66 5.87
CA TRP A 209 -1.52 2.76 5.20
C TRP A 209 -0.48 2.24 4.19
N GLY A 210 -0.70 1.03 3.64
CA GLY A 210 0.21 0.41 2.68
C GLY A 210 1.62 0.16 3.21
N VAL A 211 2.55 -0.05 2.28
CA VAL A 211 4.00 -0.30 2.51
C VAL A 211 4.81 0.50 1.51
N GLY A 212 6.08 0.79 1.81
CA GLY A 212 6.95 1.46 0.83
C GLY A 212 6.60 2.93 0.61
N GLN A 213 7.03 3.44 -0.54
CA GLN A 213 6.60 4.73 -1.07
C GLN A 213 5.07 4.91 -1.13
N ALA A 214 4.27 3.84 -1.21
CA ALA A 214 2.81 3.98 -1.14
C ALA A 214 2.36 4.52 0.23
N ARG A 215 2.99 4.08 1.32
CA ARG A 215 2.78 4.63 2.66
C ARG A 215 3.27 6.06 2.77
N MET A 216 4.48 6.32 2.28
CA MET A 216 5.05 7.67 2.29
C MET A 216 4.16 8.66 1.52
N ALA A 217 3.70 8.27 0.33
CA ALA A 217 2.79 9.06 -0.50
C ALA A 217 1.40 9.20 0.13
N GLN A 218 0.84 8.16 0.76
CA GLN A 218 -0.45 8.25 1.45
C GLN A 218 -0.38 9.16 2.68
N LEU A 219 0.63 9.00 3.54
CA LEU A 219 0.83 9.84 4.73
C LEU A 219 1.18 11.29 4.36
N ALA A 220 1.98 11.52 3.31
CA ALA A 220 2.28 12.86 2.82
C ALA A 220 1.09 13.51 2.12
N ALA A 221 0.25 12.73 1.40
CA ALA A 221 -0.97 13.24 0.75
C ALA A 221 -2.09 13.59 1.75
N THR A 222 -2.10 12.97 2.93
CA THR A 222 -2.91 13.38 4.10
C THR A 222 -2.15 14.37 5.03
N GLY A 223 -0.94 14.77 4.62
CA GLY A 223 -0.15 15.83 5.24
C GLY A 223 0.53 15.48 6.56
N TYR A 224 0.54 14.23 7.02
CA TYR A 224 1.31 13.82 8.20
C TYR A 224 2.81 13.86 7.89
N ASP A 225 3.60 14.19 8.92
CA ASP A 225 5.05 14.00 8.84
C ASP A 225 5.34 12.49 8.93
N TYR A 226 5.64 11.89 7.78
CA TYR A 226 6.03 10.49 7.65
C TYR A 226 7.15 10.11 8.63
N ASN A 227 8.14 10.98 8.85
CA ASN A 227 9.27 10.69 9.74
C ASN A 227 8.83 10.65 11.21
N LEU A 228 7.98 11.61 11.63
CA LEU A 228 7.41 11.62 12.98
C LEU A 228 6.52 10.38 13.22
N VAL A 229 5.69 10.03 12.25
CA VAL A 229 4.82 8.84 12.33
C VAL A 229 5.65 7.57 12.37
N GLN A 230 6.59 7.39 11.43
CA GLN A 230 7.41 6.19 11.35
C GLN A 230 8.36 6.05 12.55
N SER A 231 8.88 7.16 13.09
CA SER A 231 9.66 7.14 14.35
C SER A 231 8.82 6.69 15.55
N LYS A 232 7.57 7.15 15.69
CA LYS A 232 6.66 6.62 16.72
C LYS A 232 6.22 5.18 16.45
N VAL A 233 6.07 4.75 15.20
CA VAL A 233 5.80 3.33 14.86
C VAL A 233 6.96 2.48 15.37
N ASN A 234 8.19 2.91 15.09
CA ASN A 234 9.40 2.25 15.56
C ASN A 234 9.47 2.26 17.11
N GLN A 235 9.14 3.38 17.77
CA GLN A 235 9.07 3.43 19.25
C GLN A 235 8.00 2.50 19.83
N VAL A 236 6.81 2.42 19.25
CA VAL A 236 5.73 1.54 19.76
C VAL A 236 6.06 0.07 19.53
N LEU A 237 6.69 -0.28 18.42
CA LEU A 237 7.19 -1.64 18.16
C LEU A 237 8.35 -2.03 19.10
N VAL A 238 9.23 -1.07 19.43
CA VAL A 238 10.30 -1.25 20.44
C VAL A 238 9.73 -1.33 21.86
N ASN A 239 8.75 -0.49 22.22
CA ASN A 239 8.14 -0.50 23.56
C ASN A 239 7.24 -1.73 23.79
N LYS A 240 6.59 -2.26 22.75
CA LYS A 240 5.97 -3.60 22.79
C LYS A 240 6.97 -4.73 23.03
N SER A 241 8.27 -4.46 22.84
CA SER A 241 9.35 -5.41 23.12
C SER A 241 9.93 -5.24 24.54
N GLN A 242 9.32 -4.41 25.40
CA GLN A 242 9.63 -4.29 26.83
C GLN A 242 8.39 -4.52 27.72
N THR A 243 7.70 -5.64 27.52
CA THR A 243 6.89 -6.26 28.58
C THR A 243 6.94 -7.78 28.41
N PRO A 244 7.35 -8.57 29.43
CA PRO A 244 7.64 -9.99 29.24
C PRO A 244 6.35 -10.81 29.23
N THR A 245 5.76 -11.03 28.05
CA THR A 245 4.74 -12.06 27.85
C THR A 245 4.84 -12.66 26.45
N VAL A 246 4.92 -13.99 26.38
CA VAL A 246 5.20 -14.74 25.15
C VAL A 246 3.98 -14.73 24.23
N VAL A 247 4.07 -13.98 23.12
CA VAL A 247 3.20 -14.17 21.94
C VAL A 247 4.05 -14.03 20.69
N VAL A 248 4.18 -15.12 19.91
CA VAL A 248 4.99 -15.13 18.69
C VAL A 248 4.22 -14.44 17.57
N SER A 249 4.60 -13.22 17.21
CA SER A 249 3.98 -12.46 16.10
C SER A 249 4.66 -12.73 14.75
N GLU A 250 3.85 -12.73 13.70
CA GLU A 250 4.16 -13.19 12.34
C GLU A 250 5.45 -12.63 11.70
N SER A 251 6.24 -13.56 11.14
CA SER A 251 7.00 -13.40 9.89
C SER A 251 8.12 -12.35 9.80
N ALA A 252 8.76 -11.97 10.91
CA ALA A 252 10.09 -11.33 10.85
C ALA A 252 11.20 -12.40 10.70
N LEU A 253 12.27 -12.10 9.96
CA LEU A 253 13.47 -12.95 9.95
C LEU A 253 14.46 -12.45 11.00
N ILE A 254 15.00 -13.35 11.81
CA ILE A 254 15.95 -13.04 12.90
C ILE A 254 17.24 -13.83 12.69
N TYR A 255 18.39 -13.15 12.73
CA TYR A 255 19.69 -13.82 12.68
C TYR A 255 20.79 -12.98 13.35
N GLN A 256 21.55 -13.61 14.26
CA GLN A 256 22.66 -12.98 15.01
C GLN A 256 22.28 -11.66 15.71
N GLY A 257 21.10 -11.60 16.33
CA GLY A 257 20.60 -10.40 17.03
C GLY A 257 20.08 -9.28 16.11
N ALA A 258 20.22 -9.43 14.79
CA ALA A 258 19.55 -8.56 13.82
C ALA A 258 18.19 -9.12 13.42
N GLN A 259 17.26 -8.23 13.10
CA GLN A 259 15.90 -8.56 12.66
C GLN A 259 15.59 -7.81 11.37
N LEU A 260 15.23 -8.56 10.32
CA LEU A 260 14.56 -8.00 9.16
C LEU A 260 13.06 -7.93 9.47
N SER A 261 12.54 -6.71 9.58
CA SER A 261 11.12 -6.47 9.85
C SER A 261 10.26 -7.05 8.72
N LYS A 262 9.01 -7.44 9.03
CA LYS A 262 8.05 -7.89 8.01
C LYS A 262 7.88 -6.84 6.90
N ALA A 263 7.83 -5.56 7.23
CA ALA A 263 7.71 -4.49 6.24
C ALA A 263 8.91 -4.41 5.27
N HIS A 264 10.14 -4.56 5.76
CA HIS A 264 11.33 -4.59 4.89
C HIS A 264 11.39 -5.88 4.08
N LEU A 265 10.96 -7.01 4.65
CA LEU A 265 10.85 -8.28 3.94
C LEU A 265 9.80 -8.19 2.80
N ASP A 266 8.60 -7.70 3.07
CA ASP A 266 7.53 -7.48 2.08
C ASP A 266 8.02 -6.54 0.95
N LYS A 267 8.76 -5.48 1.29
CA LYS A 267 9.37 -4.56 0.30
C LYS A 267 10.41 -5.25 -0.59
N LEU A 268 11.30 -6.04 0.00
CA LEU A 268 12.30 -6.83 -0.75
C LEU A 268 11.63 -7.89 -1.64
N LEU A 269 10.54 -8.51 -1.18
CA LEU A 269 9.75 -9.47 -1.98
C LEU A 269 9.04 -8.80 -3.16
N ALA A 270 8.51 -7.59 -2.98
CA ALA A 270 7.92 -6.81 -4.07
C ALA A 270 8.97 -6.45 -5.14
N LEU A 271 10.14 -5.94 -4.73
CA LEU A 271 11.25 -5.64 -5.63
C LEU A 271 11.83 -6.89 -6.31
N SER A 272 11.92 -8.00 -5.55
CA SER A 272 12.28 -9.33 -6.04
C SER A 272 11.32 -9.81 -7.14
N LYS A 273 10.01 -9.64 -6.99
CA LYS A 273 9.03 -9.94 -8.04
C LYS A 273 9.17 -9.00 -9.24
N GLN A 274 9.24 -7.69 -9.01
CA GLN A 274 9.35 -6.67 -10.06
C GLN A 274 10.58 -6.84 -10.96
N TYR A 275 11.74 -7.12 -10.36
CA TYR A 275 13.02 -7.22 -11.06
C TYR A 275 13.49 -8.66 -11.29
N GLN A 276 12.63 -9.65 -11.02
CA GLN A 276 12.91 -11.07 -11.20
C GLN A 276 14.17 -11.56 -10.43
N ILE A 277 14.39 -11.06 -9.21
CA ILE A 277 15.55 -11.41 -8.37
C ILE A 277 15.16 -12.45 -7.32
N LEU A 278 15.97 -13.50 -7.13
CA LEU A 278 15.75 -14.51 -6.08
C LEU A 278 15.64 -13.88 -4.67
N PRO A 279 14.54 -14.10 -3.91
CA PRO A 279 14.37 -13.52 -2.57
C PRO A 279 15.53 -13.81 -1.62
N SER A 280 15.98 -15.06 -1.55
CA SER A 280 17.08 -15.44 -0.68
C SER A 280 18.42 -14.79 -1.06
N LEU A 281 18.64 -14.42 -2.33
CA LEU A 281 19.82 -13.63 -2.71
C LEU A 281 19.78 -12.27 -1.99
N LEU A 282 18.71 -11.50 -2.18
CA LEU A 282 18.57 -10.16 -1.60
C LEU A 282 18.68 -10.19 -0.06
N ILE A 283 17.94 -11.09 0.58
CA ILE A 283 17.87 -11.18 2.05
C ILE A 283 19.24 -11.53 2.64
N VAL A 284 19.98 -12.46 2.02
CA VAL A 284 21.29 -12.90 2.50
C VAL A 284 22.37 -11.86 2.21
N MET A 285 22.35 -11.21 1.04
CA MET A 285 23.27 -10.09 0.74
C MET A 285 23.09 -8.96 1.75
N LEU A 286 21.85 -8.57 2.03
CA LEU A 286 21.54 -7.47 2.95
C LEU A 286 21.93 -7.78 4.41
N HIS A 287 21.91 -9.05 4.82
CA HIS A 287 22.53 -9.44 6.11
C HIS A 287 24.06 -9.38 6.03
N PHE A 288 24.63 -9.90 4.94
CA PHE A 288 26.07 -10.03 4.79
C PHE A 288 26.79 -8.67 4.76
N GLU A 289 26.26 -7.69 4.03
CA GLU A 289 26.84 -6.33 3.92
C GLU A 289 26.43 -5.40 5.08
N GLY A 290 25.15 -5.45 5.49
CA GLY A 290 24.57 -4.44 6.39
C GLY A 290 24.13 -4.93 7.77
N VAL A 291 24.15 -6.25 8.00
CA VAL A 291 23.57 -6.90 9.19
C VAL A 291 22.11 -6.44 9.41
N TRP A 292 21.34 -6.39 8.31
CA TRP A 292 19.97 -5.86 8.25
C TRP A 292 19.80 -4.52 8.98
N GLY A 293 20.64 -3.55 8.62
CA GLY A 293 20.52 -2.17 9.10
C GLY A 293 21.29 -1.86 10.39
N GLN A 294 21.99 -2.84 10.96
CA GLN A 294 22.72 -2.62 12.22
C GLN A 294 24.08 -1.94 12.04
N SER A 295 24.62 -1.85 10.82
CA SER A 295 25.89 -1.17 10.54
C SER A 295 25.80 0.36 10.77
N ASN A 296 26.93 1.00 11.04
CA ASN A 296 26.99 2.45 11.22
C ASN A 296 26.59 3.21 9.94
N VAL A 297 26.95 2.68 8.77
CA VAL A 297 26.60 3.27 7.45
C VAL A 297 25.10 3.17 7.19
N ALA A 298 24.47 2.05 7.56
CA ALA A 298 23.02 1.90 7.50
C ALA A 298 22.30 2.93 8.40
N LYS A 299 22.78 3.12 9.63
CA LYS A 299 22.17 4.05 10.61
C LYS A 299 22.41 5.52 10.28
N LEU A 300 23.57 5.86 9.71
CA LEU A 300 23.91 7.25 9.40
C LEU A 300 23.34 7.69 8.05
N ASP A 301 23.47 6.87 7.00
CA ASP A 301 23.19 7.25 5.60
C ASP A 301 22.01 6.50 4.95
N HIS A 302 21.28 5.70 5.74
CA HIS A 302 20.25 4.76 5.27
C HIS A 302 20.74 3.74 4.24
N ASN A 303 22.06 3.55 4.15
CA ASN A 303 22.72 2.74 3.12
C ASN A 303 23.13 1.38 3.69
N TRP A 304 22.21 0.41 3.61
CA TRP A 304 22.40 -0.91 4.20
C TRP A 304 23.34 -1.83 3.39
N GLY A 305 23.68 -1.45 2.16
CA GLY A 305 24.56 -2.21 1.26
C GLY A 305 26.00 -1.67 1.19
N GLY A 306 26.35 -0.63 1.95
CA GLY A 306 27.69 -0.02 1.92
C GLY A 306 28.04 0.65 0.58
N MET A 307 27.05 1.07 -0.20
CA MET A 307 27.23 1.55 -1.57
C MET A 307 28.03 2.85 -1.62
N THR A 308 28.98 2.95 -2.55
CA THR A 308 29.96 4.06 -2.61
C THR A 308 29.46 5.22 -3.48
N TRP A 309 29.63 6.46 -3.00
CA TRP A 309 29.35 7.68 -3.76
C TRP A 309 30.38 7.92 -4.86
N SER A 310 29.87 8.22 -6.05
CA SER A 310 30.65 8.76 -7.18
C SER A 310 29.79 9.76 -7.93
N VAL A 311 30.41 10.80 -8.51
CA VAL A 311 29.73 11.74 -9.41
C VAL A 311 29.20 11.07 -10.68
N ASN A 312 29.76 9.91 -11.04
CA ASN A 312 29.36 9.08 -12.18
C ASN A 312 28.54 7.85 -11.74
N TYR A 313 27.98 7.84 -10.52
CA TYR A 313 27.14 6.74 -10.06
C TYR A 313 25.77 6.75 -10.77
N ILE A 314 25.47 5.68 -11.51
CA ILE A 314 24.22 5.50 -12.26
C ILE A 314 23.40 4.39 -11.60
N GLY A 315 22.47 4.79 -10.73
CA GLY A 315 21.45 3.93 -10.11
C GLY A 315 20.05 4.18 -10.68
N ASN A 316 19.03 3.94 -9.86
CA ASN A 316 17.61 4.19 -10.20
C ASN A 316 17.37 5.70 -10.44
N PRO A 317 16.98 6.17 -11.63
CA PRO A 317 16.87 7.60 -11.93
C PRO A 317 15.89 8.35 -11.02
N ASP A 318 14.87 7.67 -10.49
CA ASP A 318 13.82 8.27 -9.67
C ASP A 318 14.26 8.47 -8.20
N ILE A 319 15.35 7.80 -7.77
CA ILE A 319 15.89 7.93 -6.42
C ILE A 319 16.97 9.00 -6.38
N LYS A 320 16.74 10.05 -5.58
CA LYS A 320 17.72 11.09 -5.28
C LYS A 320 18.79 10.55 -4.33
N LYS A 321 20.06 10.64 -4.73
CA LYS A 321 21.21 10.31 -3.88
C LYS A 321 21.95 11.57 -3.44
N ALA A 322 22.51 11.52 -2.24
CA ALA A 322 23.44 12.50 -1.73
C ALA A 322 24.78 11.85 -1.37
N LYS A 323 25.82 12.69 -1.25
CA LYS A 323 27.11 12.29 -0.68
C LYS A 323 26.93 12.11 0.84
N GLY A 324 27.19 10.91 1.34
CA GLY A 324 27.05 10.51 2.74
C GLY A 324 28.35 10.64 3.54
N SER A 325 28.45 9.83 4.59
CA SER A 325 29.62 9.73 5.48
C SER A 325 30.89 9.28 4.74
N PRO A 326 32.09 9.65 5.24
CA PRO A 326 33.35 9.19 4.67
C PRO A 326 33.53 7.67 4.84
N ARG A 327 34.11 7.03 3.83
CA ARG A 327 34.52 5.62 3.89
C ARG A 327 35.77 5.44 4.77
N PRO A 328 36.10 4.22 5.21
CA PRO A 328 37.36 3.92 5.87
C PRO A 328 38.56 4.50 5.11
N LYS A 329 39.56 5.02 5.83
CA LYS A 329 40.73 5.69 5.22
C LYS A 329 41.47 4.82 4.19
N SER A 330 41.44 3.50 4.35
CA SER A 330 42.02 2.50 3.45
C SER A 330 41.26 2.33 2.13
N GLU A 331 39.98 2.69 2.09
CA GLU A 331 39.11 2.55 0.92
C GLU A 331 38.92 3.87 0.16
N GLY A 332 38.95 5.00 0.88
CA GLY A 332 38.79 6.33 0.33
C GLY A 332 37.37 6.64 -0.17
N GLY A 333 37.10 7.94 -0.34
CA GLY A 333 35.81 8.44 -0.79
C GLY A 333 34.73 8.45 0.30
N TYR A 334 33.48 8.35 -0.12
CA TYR A 334 32.28 8.56 0.70
C TYR A 334 31.23 7.51 0.35
N TYR A 335 30.32 7.21 1.27
CA TYR A 335 29.14 6.38 0.99
C TYR A 335 28.04 7.19 0.28
N LEU A 336 27.14 6.49 -0.40
CA LEU A 336 25.86 7.04 -0.85
C LEU A 336 24.96 7.27 0.37
N ARG A 337 24.22 8.38 0.38
CA ARG A 337 23.18 8.72 1.35
C ARG A 337 21.81 8.76 0.68
N TYR A 338 20.84 8.11 1.32
CA TYR A 338 19.45 8.03 0.89
C TYR A 338 18.53 8.75 1.88
N ALA A 339 17.33 9.16 1.45
CA ALA A 339 16.39 9.83 2.35
C ALA A 339 15.72 8.84 3.32
N SER A 340 15.56 7.58 2.90
CA SER A 340 15.01 6.47 3.70
C SER A 340 15.72 5.14 3.38
N GLU A 341 15.49 4.10 4.17
CA GLU A 341 15.91 2.73 3.87
C GLU A 341 15.21 2.17 2.62
N GLU A 342 13.99 2.63 2.34
CA GLU A 342 13.21 2.22 1.17
C GLU A 342 13.80 2.75 -0.13
N ASP A 343 14.26 4.01 -0.14
CA ASP A 343 15.00 4.60 -1.26
C ASP A 343 16.31 3.86 -1.53
N PHE A 344 16.99 3.40 -0.47
CA PHE A 344 18.15 2.51 -0.60
C PHE A 344 17.74 1.17 -1.25
N PHE A 345 16.65 0.53 -0.81
CA PHE A 345 16.22 -0.75 -1.41
C PHE A 345 15.86 -0.58 -2.90
N GLU A 346 15.15 0.49 -3.25
CA GLU A 346 14.81 0.83 -4.65
C GLU A 346 16.06 1.00 -5.51
N ASP A 347 17.06 1.76 -5.04
CA ASP A 347 18.28 2.03 -5.81
C ASP A 347 19.22 0.81 -5.88
N TRP A 348 19.37 0.09 -4.77
CA TRP A 348 20.23 -1.08 -4.66
C TRP A 348 19.72 -2.24 -5.53
N VAL A 349 18.42 -2.58 -5.43
CA VAL A 349 17.86 -3.67 -6.25
C VAL A 349 17.75 -3.26 -7.72
N TYR A 350 17.60 -1.97 -8.04
CA TYR A 350 17.67 -1.49 -9.43
C TYR A 350 19.02 -1.81 -10.11
N LEU A 351 20.14 -1.91 -9.38
CA LEU A 351 21.41 -2.37 -9.99
C LEU A 351 21.38 -3.84 -10.45
N LEU A 352 20.50 -4.64 -9.84
CA LEU A 352 20.35 -6.09 -10.04
C LEU A 352 19.31 -6.45 -11.14
N ARG A 353 18.54 -5.45 -11.61
CA ARG A 353 17.41 -5.58 -12.55
C ARG A 353 17.74 -6.27 -13.88
N PRO A 354 16.73 -6.73 -14.66
CA PRO A 354 16.94 -7.23 -16.01
C PRO A 354 17.69 -6.21 -16.88
N GLY A 355 18.74 -6.64 -17.59
CA GLY A 355 19.61 -5.74 -18.37
C GLY A 355 20.58 -4.88 -17.53
N GLY A 356 20.57 -4.99 -16.20
CA GLY A 356 21.48 -4.28 -15.29
C GLY A 356 22.95 -4.70 -15.39
N ILE A 357 23.79 -4.08 -14.55
CA ILE A 357 25.24 -4.33 -14.52
C ILE A 357 25.60 -5.70 -13.92
N TYR A 358 24.71 -6.25 -13.08
CA TYR A 358 24.80 -7.58 -12.51
C TYR A 358 23.79 -8.52 -13.21
N LYS A 359 24.14 -9.80 -13.35
CA LYS A 359 23.40 -10.82 -14.13
C LYS A 359 22.65 -11.80 -13.22
N VAL A 360 21.91 -11.26 -12.26
CA VAL A 360 21.19 -12.04 -11.23
C VAL A 360 19.69 -12.19 -11.49
N SER A 361 19.11 -11.35 -12.35
CA SER A 361 17.72 -11.46 -12.79
C SER A 361 17.45 -12.82 -13.45
N GLY A 362 16.32 -13.44 -13.11
CA GLY A 362 15.89 -14.76 -13.57
C GLY A 362 16.60 -15.94 -12.90
N GLN A 363 17.67 -15.71 -12.12
CA GLN A 363 18.45 -16.79 -11.52
C GLN A 363 17.69 -17.49 -10.40
N ARG A 364 17.33 -18.76 -10.62
CA ARG A 364 16.58 -19.59 -9.65
C ARG A 364 17.49 -20.31 -8.64
N ASN A 365 18.72 -20.58 -9.02
CA ASN A 365 19.70 -21.23 -8.16
C ASN A 365 20.56 -20.19 -7.42
N PHE A 366 20.58 -20.23 -6.08
CA PHE A 366 21.34 -19.28 -5.25
C PHE A 366 22.84 -19.20 -5.58
N LYS A 367 23.47 -20.30 -6.03
CA LYS A 367 24.89 -20.29 -6.45
C LYS A 367 25.08 -19.46 -7.72
N GLU A 368 24.23 -19.66 -8.73
CA GLU A 368 24.33 -18.94 -10.00
C GLU A 368 23.80 -17.50 -9.86
N ALA A 369 22.84 -17.26 -8.98
CA ALA A 369 22.42 -15.92 -8.55
C ALA A 369 23.57 -15.16 -7.87
N VAL A 370 24.36 -15.80 -6.98
CA VAL A 370 25.58 -15.18 -6.44
C VAL A 370 26.66 -15.02 -7.52
N LYS A 371 26.83 -15.99 -8.43
CA LYS A 371 27.80 -15.90 -9.55
C LYS A 371 27.51 -14.71 -10.46
N GLY A 372 26.24 -14.44 -10.72
CA GLY A 372 25.74 -13.28 -11.45
C GLY A 372 25.98 -11.93 -10.76
N LEU A 373 26.62 -11.87 -9.60
CA LEU A 373 27.16 -10.64 -9.00
C LEU A 373 28.62 -10.34 -9.41
N PHE A 374 29.27 -11.27 -10.13
CA PHE A 374 30.69 -11.21 -10.46
C PHE A 374 30.91 -11.32 -11.98
N GLN A 375 32.10 -10.92 -12.44
CA GLN A 375 32.49 -10.99 -13.85
C GLN A 375 32.50 -12.43 -14.37
N VAL A 376 32.81 -13.42 -13.51
CA VAL A 376 32.69 -14.86 -13.81
C VAL A 376 31.24 -15.32 -14.07
N GLY A 377 30.24 -14.51 -13.73
CA GLY A 377 28.83 -14.68 -14.12
C GLY A 377 28.35 -13.69 -15.18
N GLY A 378 29.25 -12.98 -15.86
CA GLY A 378 28.91 -12.00 -16.91
C GLY A 378 28.53 -10.60 -16.40
N SER A 379 28.79 -10.29 -15.12
CA SER A 379 28.62 -8.92 -14.62
C SER A 379 29.68 -7.97 -15.18
N LYS A 380 29.37 -6.67 -15.25
CA LYS A 380 30.33 -5.66 -15.68
C LYS A 380 31.50 -5.51 -14.70
N TYR A 381 31.20 -5.62 -13.40
CA TYR A 381 32.14 -5.48 -12.29
C TYR A 381 31.89 -6.59 -11.26
N ASP A 382 32.89 -6.88 -10.44
CA ASP A 382 32.72 -7.72 -9.25
C ASP A 382 32.04 -6.93 -8.12
N TYR A 383 30.93 -7.45 -7.60
CA TYR A 383 30.18 -6.80 -6.51
C TYR A 383 31.00 -6.61 -5.23
N ALA A 384 31.96 -7.52 -4.95
CA ALA A 384 32.81 -7.45 -3.78
C ALA A 384 34.28 -7.81 -4.10
N ALA A 385 35.22 -7.02 -3.59
CA ALA A 385 36.67 -7.25 -3.75
C ALA A 385 37.19 -8.59 -3.18
N LEU A 386 36.34 -9.30 -2.40
CA LEU A 386 36.62 -10.64 -1.89
C LEU A 386 36.66 -11.71 -3.01
N GLY A 387 36.06 -11.43 -4.17
CA GLY A 387 35.96 -12.34 -5.31
C GLY A 387 34.93 -13.47 -5.14
N TYR A 388 34.43 -13.98 -6.27
CA TYR A 388 33.29 -14.91 -6.33
C TYR A 388 33.39 -16.10 -5.36
N THR A 389 34.49 -16.87 -5.39
CA THR A 389 34.59 -18.14 -4.65
C THR A 389 34.44 -17.95 -3.14
N LYS A 390 35.20 -16.99 -2.56
CA LYS A 390 35.18 -16.68 -1.13
C LYS A 390 33.87 -15.97 -0.72
N TYR A 391 33.30 -15.16 -1.60
CA TYR A 391 32.01 -14.52 -1.36
C TYR A 391 30.88 -15.56 -1.33
N LEU A 392 30.84 -16.48 -2.31
CA LEU A 392 29.86 -17.58 -2.37
C LEU A 392 29.91 -18.48 -1.14
N GLU A 393 31.10 -18.83 -0.66
CA GLU A 393 31.28 -19.64 0.55
C GLU A 393 30.62 -18.95 1.76
N ARG A 394 30.94 -17.68 2.00
CA ARG A 394 30.37 -16.88 3.09
C ARG A 394 28.86 -16.67 2.94
N MET A 395 28.38 -16.43 1.72
CA MET A 395 26.96 -16.29 1.39
C MET A 395 26.18 -17.58 1.65
N LYS A 396 26.75 -18.75 1.29
CA LYS A 396 26.15 -20.06 1.61
C LYS A 396 26.07 -20.29 3.12
N ALA A 397 27.17 -20.05 3.85
CA ALA A 397 27.19 -20.17 5.31
C ALA A 397 26.18 -19.22 5.98
N ARG A 398 26.06 -17.98 5.48
CA ARG A 398 25.08 -16.99 5.93
C ARG A 398 23.65 -17.44 5.67
N ARG A 399 23.33 -17.95 4.47
CA ARG A 399 22.01 -18.50 4.10
C ARG A 399 21.62 -19.65 5.03
N VAL A 400 22.50 -20.63 5.21
CA VAL A 400 22.28 -21.78 6.13
C VAL A 400 22.07 -21.30 7.57
N GLY A 401 22.82 -20.30 8.02
CA GLY A 401 22.63 -19.68 9.33
C GLY A 401 21.25 -19.05 9.49
N ILE A 402 20.80 -18.27 8.51
CA ILE A 402 19.48 -17.61 8.51
C ILE A 402 18.37 -18.67 8.44
N ASP A 403 18.43 -19.67 7.55
CA ASP A 403 17.45 -20.75 7.47
C ASP A 403 17.41 -21.63 8.73
N LYS A 404 18.53 -21.79 9.45
CA LYS A 404 18.56 -22.50 10.74
C LYS A 404 17.89 -21.69 11.85
N ALA A 405 18.08 -20.37 11.86
CA ALA A 405 17.40 -19.48 12.82
C ALA A 405 15.92 -19.24 12.47
N ASN A 406 15.53 -19.44 11.21
CA ASN A 406 14.18 -19.24 10.70
C ASN A 406 13.76 -20.49 9.89
N PRO A 407 13.38 -21.62 10.54
CA PRO A 407 13.26 -22.93 9.90
C PRO A 407 12.43 -22.95 8.60
N GLY A 408 13.12 -23.10 7.48
CA GLY A 408 12.54 -23.13 6.13
C GLY A 408 12.06 -21.77 5.61
N GLY A 409 12.43 -20.68 6.25
CA GLY A 409 12.02 -19.31 5.90
C GLY A 409 12.45 -18.92 4.49
N LEU A 410 13.75 -18.93 4.18
CA LEU A 410 14.23 -18.53 2.85
C LEU A 410 13.79 -19.53 1.78
N LYS A 411 13.77 -20.83 2.11
CA LYS A 411 13.28 -21.88 1.20
C LYS A 411 11.80 -21.67 0.81
N LYS A 412 10.93 -21.30 1.76
CA LYS A 412 9.52 -20.97 1.48
C LYS A 412 9.37 -19.69 0.67
N LEU A 413 10.17 -18.67 0.98
CA LEU A 413 10.14 -17.39 0.25
C LEU A 413 10.54 -17.58 -1.22
N ASP A 414 11.61 -18.32 -1.49
CA ASP A 414 12.01 -18.69 -2.85
C ASP A 414 10.91 -19.53 -3.53
N ALA A 415 10.38 -20.57 -2.87
CA ALA A 415 9.32 -21.44 -3.43
C ALA A 415 8.03 -20.67 -3.80
N ASN A 416 7.55 -19.80 -2.90
CA ASN A 416 6.37 -18.97 -3.13
C ASN A 416 6.59 -17.97 -4.28
N TRP A 417 7.81 -17.43 -4.38
CA TRP A 417 8.19 -16.53 -5.46
C TRP A 417 8.20 -17.22 -6.83
N PHE A 418 8.70 -18.46 -6.91
CA PHE A 418 8.63 -19.28 -8.12
C PHE A 418 7.20 -19.67 -8.51
N ALA A 419 6.33 -19.94 -7.54
CA ALA A 419 4.93 -20.28 -7.79
C ALA A 419 4.10 -19.07 -8.28
N GLY A 420 4.52 -17.84 -7.96
CA GLY A 420 3.83 -16.59 -8.29
C GLY A 420 4.42 -15.77 -9.44
N SER A 421 5.39 -16.31 -10.18
CA SER A 421 5.98 -15.68 -11.38
C SER A 421 5.30 -16.18 -12.65
N GLU A 422 4.52 -15.33 -13.32
CA GLU A 422 3.95 -15.63 -14.64
C GLU A 422 5.07 -15.79 -15.68
N GLY A 423 4.99 -16.82 -16.53
CA GLY A 423 5.93 -17.05 -17.64
C GLY A 423 6.89 -18.24 -17.51
N ASN A 424 6.51 -19.33 -16.84
CA ASN A 424 7.33 -20.54 -16.79
C ASN A 424 7.17 -21.41 -18.04
N GLU A 425 8.30 -21.87 -18.61
CA GLU A 425 8.36 -23.05 -19.46
C GLU A 425 7.80 -24.24 -18.67
N LYS A 426 6.73 -24.85 -19.18
CA LYS A 426 6.22 -26.12 -18.66
C LYS A 426 6.61 -27.23 -19.62
N VAL A 427 7.14 -28.33 -19.08
CA VAL A 427 7.41 -29.54 -19.87
C VAL A 427 6.43 -30.64 -19.47
N ILE A 428 5.95 -31.39 -20.46
CA ILE A 428 5.10 -32.54 -20.25
C ILE A 428 6.00 -33.75 -20.01
N VAL A 429 5.83 -34.42 -18.88
CA VAL A 429 6.54 -35.67 -18.59
C VAL A 429 6.00 -36.77 -19.50
N SER A 430 6.85 -37.44 -20.26
CA SER A 430 6.46 -38.55 -21.13
C SER A 430 5.71 -39.65 -20.35
N THR A 431 4.74 -40.30 -20.99
CA THR A 431 4.07 -41.49 -20.42
C THR A 431 5.04 -42.64 -20.18
N ASP A 432 6.13 -42.68 -20.95
CA ASP A 432 7.11 -43.76 -20.95
C ASP A 432 8.26 -43.50 -19.97
N ALA A 433 8.39 -42.28 -19.44
CA ALA A 433 9.42 -41.89 -18.48
C ALA A 433 9.39 -42.81 -17.24
N THR A 434 10.50 -43.47 -16.91
CA THR A 434 10.53 -44.51 -15.86
C THR A 434 11.15 -44.03 -14.55
N THR A 435 12.28 -43.33 -14.62
CA THR A 435 13.05 -42.84 -13.47
C THR A 435 13.49 -41.40 -13.69
N TRP A 436 13.57 -40.64 -12.61
CA TRP A 436 14.30 -39.38 -12.58
C TRP A 436 15.78 -39.62 -12.90
N GLN A 437 16.50 -38.55 -13.27
CA GLN A 437 17.94 -38.55 -13.50
C GLN A 437 18.78 -38.97 -12.26
N THR A 438 18.15 -39.06 -11.07
CA THR A 438 18.70 -39.61 -9.82
C THR A 438 18.56 -41.14 -9.69
N GLY A 439 17.85 -41.80 -10.61
CA GLY A 439 17.52 -43.23 -10.56
C GLY A 439 16.25 -43.57 -9.78
N GLU A 440 15.64 -42.60 -9.09
CA GLU A 440 14.37 -42.77 -8.37
C GLU A 440 13.20 -42.93 -9.35
N ARG A 441 12.23 -43.81 -9.07
CA ARG A 441 11.08 -44.02 -9.95
C ARG A 441 10.16 -42.79 -10.04
N ILE A 442 9.74 -42.45 -11.25
CA ILE A 442 8.72 -41.42 -11.50
C ILE A 442 7.35 -41.97 -11.10
N ALA A 443 6.66 -41.28 -10.21
CA ALA A 443 5.33 -41.67 -9.74
C ALA A 443 4.29 -41.58 -10.87
N THR A 444 3.37 -42.54 -10.96
CA THR A 444 2.39 -42.63 -12.05
C THR A 444 1.57 -41.36 -12.25
N TRP A 445 1.25 -40.62 -11.18
CA TRP A 445 0.46 -39.38 -11.25
C TRP A 445 1.19 -38.21 -11.94
N VAL A 446 2.51 -38.30 -12.11
CA VAL A 446 3.38 -37.30 -12.76
C VAL A 446 3.42 -37.52 -14.27
N LYS A 447 3.25 -38.76 -14.75
CA LYS A 447 3.36 -39.07 -16.17
C LYS A 447 2.21 -38.47 -16.98
N GLY A 448 2.51 -37.96 -18.17
CA GLY A 448 1.53 -37.32 -19.07
C GLY A 448 1.04 -35.93 -18.60
N LYS A 449 1.68 -35.31 -17.61
CA LYS A 449 1.29 -33.98 -17.09
C LYS A 449 2.37 -32.94 -17.30
N ALA A 450 1.93 -31.69 -17.46
CA ALA A 450 2.78 -30.51 -17.57
C ALA A 450 3.17 -30.00 -16.18
N PHE A 451 4.47 -29.87 -15.92
CA PHE A 451 5.02 -29.30 -14.68
C PHE A 451 5.90 -28.10 -14.95
N ASP A 452 6.01 -27.22 -13.96
CA ASP A 452 6.88 -26.05 -14.03
C ASP A 452 8.34 -26.47 -13.99
N VAL A 453 9.14 -25.94 -14.92
CA VAL A 453 10.59 -26.07 -14.89
C VAL A 453 11.17 -25.15 -13.80
N PHE A 454 11.74 -25.76 -12.77
CA PHE A 454 12.34 -25.11 -11.61
C PHE A 454 13.83 -24.77 -11.84
N GLU A 455 14.56 -25.65 -12.51
CA GLU A 455 15.97 -25.49 -12.88
C GLU A 455 16.24 -26.26 -14.19
N THR A 456 17.17 -25.79 -15.03
CA THR A 456 17.69 -26.57 -16.17
C THR A 456 19.20 -26.75 -16.02
N LYS A 457 19.73 -27.92 -16.37
CA LYS A 457 21.17 -28.16 -16.43
C LYS A 457 21.54 -29.04 -17.63
N GLU A 458 22.76 -28.87 -18.11
CA GLU A 458 23.40 -29.82 -19.00
C GLU A 458 24.10 -30.92 -18.18
N VAL A 459 23.92 -32.18 -18.58
CA VAL A 459 24.67 -33.33 -18.00
C VAL A 459 25.35 -34.11 -19.12
N MET A 460 24.60 -34.97 -19.80
CA MET A 460 24.95 -35.58 -21.10
C MET A 460 23.94 -35.19 -22.19
N GLN A 461 22.76 -34.76 -21.76
CA GLN A 461 21.69 -34.09 -22.49
C GLN A 461 21.07 -33.06 -21.53
N LYS A 462 20.21 -32.17 -22.02
CA LYS A 462 19.49 -31.20 -21.20
C LYS A 462 18.62 -31.94 -20.17
N ALA A 463 18.54 -31.39 -18.97
CA ALA A 463 17.72 -31.93 -17.88
C ALA A 463 16.95 -30.81 -17.18
N PHE A 464 15.72 -31.10 -16.77
CA PHE A 464 14.73 -30.18 -16.22
C PHE A 464 14.36 -30.63 -14.80
N LEU A 465 14.67 -29.82 -13.79
CA LEU A 465 14.16 -30.04 -12.44
C LEU A 465 12.70 -29.61 -12.41
N LEU A 466 11.79 -30.54 -12.18
CA LEU A 466 10.36 -30.25 -12.20
C LEU A 466 9.85 -29.91 -10.80
N ALA A 467 8.84 -29.04 -10.74
CA ALA A 467 8.11 -28.74 -9.53
C ALA A 467 6.59 -28.75 -9.75
N ASP A 468 5.86 -29.13 -8.71
CA ASP A 468 4.42 -28.98 -8.57
C ASP A 468 4.14 -28.01 -7.42
N ASN A 469 3.49 -26.87 -7.71
CA ASN A 469 3.15 -25.83 -6.72
C ASN A 469 4.32 -25.44 -5.80
N GLY A 470 5.53 -25.31 -6.36
CA GLY A 470 6.77 -24.98 -5.63
C GLY A 470 7.43 -26.14 -4.88
N THR A 471 6.85 -27.35 -4.91
CA THR A 471 7.46 -28.59 -4.39
C THR A 471 8.25 -29.28 -5.49
N VAL A 472 9.55 -29.44 -5.30
CA VAL A 472 10.44 -30.13 -6.25
C VAL A 472 10.07 -31.61 -6.33
N LEU A 473 9.87 -32.11 -7.56
CA LEU A 473 9.54 -33.50 -7.86
C LEU A 473 10.78 -34.34 -8.18
N GLY A 474 11.65 -33.84 -9.07
CA GLY A 474 12.83 -34.55 -9.54
C GLY A 474 13.37 -34.01 -10.85
N TRP A 475 14.56 -34.46 -11.23
CA TRP A 475 15.21 -34.10 -12.50
C TRP A 475 14.72 -35.01 -13.62
N LEU A 476 13.94 -34.49 -14.56
CA LEU A 476 13.57 -35.12 -15.82
C LEU A 476 14.69 -34.92 -16.86
N LEU A 477 14.96 -35.91 -17.71
CA LEU A 477 15.86 -35.74 -18.86
C LEU A 477 15.08 -35.25 -20.09
N GLU A 478 15.74 -34.60 -21.04
CA GLU A 478 15.12 -34.15 -22.30
C GLU A 478 14.53 -35.31 -23.12
N SER A 479 15.16 -36.49 -23.11
CA SER A 479 14.61 -37.72 -23.70
C SER A 479 13.30 -38.19 -23.07
N ASP A 480 12.99 -37.75 -21.85
CA ASP A 480 11.76 -38.09 -21.12
C ASP A 480 10.71 -36.96 -21.16
N VAL A 481 10.96 -35.88 -21.91
CA VAL A 481 9.97 -34.84 -22.22
C VAL A 481 9.13 -35.31 -23.40
N LEU A 482 7.80 -35.17 -23.30
CA LEU A 482 6.91 -35.41 -24.43
C LEU A 482 7.13 -34.33 -25.49
N SER A 483 7.59 -34.70 -26.69
CA SER A 483 7.71 -33.79 -27.83
C SER A 483 6.34 -33.23 -28.23
N ALA A 484 6.29 -31.94 -28.55
CA ALA A 484 5.09 -31.24 -29.02
C ALA A 484 4.65 -31.69 -30.43
#